data_AF-A0A5D2TSP2-F1
#
_entry.id   AF-A0A5D2TSP2-F1
#
_cell.length_a   1.000
_cell.length_b   1.000
_cell.length_c   1.000
_cell.angle_alpha   90.00
_cell.angle_beta   90.00
_cell.angle_gamma   90.00
#
_symmetry.space_group_name_H-M   'P 1'
#
loop_
_entity.id
_entity.type
_entity.pdbx_description
1 polymer ?
#
loop_
_entity_poly.entity_id
_entity_poly.type
_entity_poly.pdbx_seq_one_letter_code
_entity_poly.pdbx_strand_id
1 'polypeptide(L)'
;MTFFFTISLLILTAATIHVVAAIGSASTVAVVYGTGTICGIIANEPTQRVQCYQNGLKLDVSVSPNVSFESISGGKTFFCGLRSGGFSLHCWDTRALFNPKRIYLNYNVSLTDLTVGVDHVCAREVSSGIARCWRGNRGSPFSSPGDGLKFSKITSGNGFSCGILMNSCKVVCWGYNEISVEIQTQFGNLSMSNLVAGDSHVCGLTKTGFLVCKGTGQLDVPTSSAFEFSGLTSGRGFGCGIQRRNGLVQCWGSGDNNRVKDVSFETIVAGLDFICGLTTRNLTIICWGNAFTSDVPVPMATFVNRVKPSFRSLSR
;
A
#
# COMPACT_ATOMS: atom_id res chain seq x y z
N MET A 1 8.99 -59.34 35.16
CA MET A 1 8.79 -58.74 33.82
C MET A 1 7.48 -57.99 33.83
N THR A 2 7.52 -56.68 34.05
CA THR A 2 6.35 -55.79 34.05
C THR A 2 6.51 -54.83 32.88
N PHE A 3 5.59 -54.92 31.92
CA PHE A 3 5.56 -54.07 30.72
C PHE A 3 4.89 -52.72 31.06
N PHE A 4 5.58 -51.61 30.81
CA PHE A 4 5.00 -50.28 30.82
C PHE A 4 4.54 -49.92 29.40
N PHE A 5 3.23 -49.72 29.20
CA PHE A 5 2.67 -49.16 27.97
C PHE A 5 2.75 -47.63 28.02
N THR A 6 3.46 -47.00 27.07
CA THR A 6 3.45 -45.55 26.86
C THR A 6 2.38 -45.18 25.84
N ILE A 7 1.33 -44.48 26.28
CA ILE A 7 0.30 -43.91 25.40
C ILE A 7 0.84 -42.59 24.85
N SER A 8 1.10 -42.53 23.53
CA SER A 8 1.48 -41.31 22.84
C SER A 8 0.22 -40.54 22.42
N LEU A 9 -0.02 -39.39 23.04
CA LEU A 9 -1.16 -38.51 22.71
C LEU A 9 -0.79 -37.62 21.51
N LEU A 10 -1.33 -37.93 20.33
CA LEU A 10 -1.19 -37.09 19.14
C LEU A 10 -2.09 -35.85 19.26
N ILE A 11 -1.50 -34.68 19.54
CA ILE A 11 -2.24 -33.41 19.56
C ILE A 11 -2.37 -32.90 18.13
N LEU A 12 -3.56 -33.05 17.53
CA LEU A 12 -3.92 -32.45 16.24
C LEU A 12 -4.20 -30.95 16.46
N THR A 13 -3.22 -30.07 16.23
CA THR A 13 -3.47 -28.62 16.23
C THR A 13 -4.11 -28.20 14.91
N ALA A 14 -5.37 -27.77 14.95
CA ALA A 14 -6.05 -27.15 13.83
C ALA A 14 -5.35 -25.83 13.44
N ALA A 15 -4.74 -25.78 12.26
CA ALA A 15 -4.14 -24.57 11.72
C ALA A 15 -5.25 -23.57 11.34
N THR A 16 -5.40 -22.50 12.13
CA THR A 16 -6.27 -21.38 11.78
C THR A 16 -5.70 -20.63 10.59
N ILE A 17 -6.46 -20.60 9.49
CA ILE A 17 -6.12 -19.85 8.29
C ILE A 17 -6.24 -18.35 8.61
N HIS A 18 -5.12 -17.70 8.88
CA HIS A 18 -5.06 -16.24 9.03
C HIS A 18 -4.97 -15.57 7.66
N VAL A 19 -6.06 -14.90 7.28
CA VAL A 19 -6.14 -13.99 6.14
C VAL A 19 -5.61 -12.63 6.59
N VAL A 20 -4.39 -12.30 6.21
CA VAL A 20 -3.65 -11.07 6.56
C VAL A 20 -3.56 -10.18 5.29
N ALA A 21 -3.13 -8.90 5.29
CA ALA A 21 -3.34 -7.88 4.23
C ALA A 21 -2.13 -6.95 3.89
N ALA A 22 -1.99 -6.34 2.71
CA ALA A 22 -0.95 -5.30 2.42
C ALA A 22 -1.57 -4.03 1.81
N ILE A 23 -1.08 -2.85 2.24
CA ILE A 23 -1.96 -1.70 2.47
C ILE A 23 -1.21 -0.39 2.18
N GLY A 24 -1.68 0.34 1.16
CA GLY A 24 -0.84 1.17 0.27
C GLY A 24 -0.86 2.68 0.50
N SER A 25 0.31 3.30 0.31
CA SER A 25 0.45 4.74 0.08
C SER A 25 -0.10 5.15 -1.30
N ALA A 26 -0.40 6.43 -1.49
CA ALA A 26 -0.94 6.98 -2.73
C ALA A 26 -0.01 6.68 -3.92
N SER A 27 -0.59 6.17 -5.01
CA SER A 27 0.12 5.87 -6.25
C SER A 27 -0.80 6.11 -7.45
N THR A 28 -0.28 5.92 -8.65
CA THR A 28 -1.05 5.89 -9.90
C THR A 28 -1.51 4.47 -10.24
N VAL A 29 -1.07 3.48 -9.46
CA VAL A 29 -1.48 2.08 -9.51
C VAL A 29 -1.98 1.67 -8.13
N ALA A 30 -3.13 1.00 -8.07
CA ALA A 30 -3.68 0.43 -6.85
C ALA A 30 -3.88 -1.08 -7.01
N VAL A 31 -3.62 -1.81 -5.93
CA VAL A 31 -3.79 -3.25 -5.86
C VAL A 31 -4.85 -3.58 -4.81
N VAL A 32 -5.86 -4.34 -5.20
CA VAL A 32 -6.90 -4.87 -4.32
C VAL A 32 -6.71 -6.38 -4.19
N TYR A 33 -6.06 -6.78 -3.12
CA TYR A 33 -5.52 -8.13 -3.00
C TYR A 33 -6.57 -9.21 -2.73
N GLY A 34 -7.71 -8.87 -2.13
CA GLY A 34 -8.77 -9.84 -1.81
C GLY A 34 -9.62 -10.26 -3.01
N THR A 35 -9.46 -9.60 -4.16
CA THR A 35 -10.14 -9.91 -5.44
C THR A 35 -9.16 -10.05 -6.61
N GLY A 36 -7.86 -9.82 -6.39
CA GLY A 36 -6.85 -9.84 -7.45
C GLY A 36 -7.09 -8.74 -8.49
N THR A 37 -7.61 -7.59 -8.07
CA THR A 37 -7.89 -6.45 -8.95
C THR A 37 -6.74 -5.46 -8.93
N ILE A 38 -6.31 -5.02 -10.10
CA ILE A 38 -5.26 -4.02 -10.31
C ILE A 38 -5.88 -2.85 -11.05
N CYS A 39 -5.77 -1.65 -10.50
CA CYS A 39 -6.29 -0.43 -11.10
C CYS A 39 -5.16 0.55 -11.41
N GLY A 40 -5.30 1.31 -12.50
CA GLY A 40 -4.34 2.32 -12.94
C GLY A 40 -5.02 3.62 -13.37
N ILE A 41 -4.33 4.75 -13.16
CA ILE A 41 -4.72 6.05 -13.72
C ILE A 41 -4.09 6.21 -15.10
N ILE A 42 -4.94 6.36 -16.11
CA ILE A 42 -4.50 6.47 -17.51
C ILE A 42 -3.92 7.86 -17.78
N ALA A 43 -2.70 7.94 -18.33
CA ALA A 43 -2.02 9.20 -18.63
C ALA A 43 -2.30 9.75 -20.03
N ASN A 44 -2.54 8.87 -21.01
CA ASN A 44 -2.66 9.24 -22.43
C ASN A 44 -4.10 9.58 -22.85
N GLU A 45 -4.94 10.00 -21.91
CA GLU A 45 -6.32 10.38 -22.16
C GLU A 45 -6.60 11.77 -21.56
N PRO A 46 -7.46 12.60 -22.19
CA PRO A 46 -7.82 13.92 -21.66
C PRO A 46 -8.38 13.84 -20.23
N THR A 47 -9.18 12.82 -19.97
CA THR A 47 -9.62 12.45 -18.63
C THR A 47 -8.67 11.38 -18.09
N GLN A 48 -7.90 11.75 -17.07
CA GLN A 48 -6.99 10.82 -16.38
C GLN A 48 -7.80 9.87 -15.47
N ARG A 49 -8.62 9.04 -16.10
CA ARG A 49 -9.60 8.17 -15.45
C ARG A 49 -8.94 6.91 -14.91
N VAL A 50 -9.67 6.22 -14.04
CA VAL A 50 -9.25 4.93 -13.50
C VAL A 50 -9.79 3.81 -14.38
N GLN A 51 -8.92 2.87 -14.70
CA GLN A 51 -9.29 1.60 -15.32
C GLN A 51 -8.70 0.45 -14.49
N CYS A 52 -9.47 -0.62 -14.35
CA CYS A 52 -9.14 -1.77 -13.52
C CYS A 52 -9.14 -3.05 -14.34
N TYR A 53 -8.28 -3.98 -13.95
CA TYR A 53 -8.22 -5.35 -14.44
C TYR A 53 -8.41 -6.30 -13.27
N GLN A 54 -9.29 -7.29 -13.41
CA GLN A 54 -9.53 -8.29 -12.36
C GLN A 54 -9.18 -9.69 -12.86
N ASN A 55 -8.16 -10.30 -12.26
CA ASN A 55 -7.56 -11.55 -12.75
C ASN A 55 -8.57 -12.72 -12.84
N GLY A 56 -9.53 -12.80 -11.91
CA GLY A 56 -10.55 -13.85 -11.91
C GLY A 56 -11.63 -13.72 -13.00
N LEU A 57 -11.83 -12.51 -13.54
CA LEU A 57 -12.85 -12.23 -14.56
C LEU A 57 -12.26 -11.92 -15.94
N LYS A 58 -10.93 -11.72 -16.04
CA LYS A 58 -10.22 -11.27 -17.25
C LYS A 58 -10.91 -10.08 -17.94
N LEU A 59 -11.47 -9.16 -17.15
CA LEU A 59 -12.27 -8.05 -17.65
C LEU A 59 -11.55 -6.72 -17.38
N ASP A 60 -11.49 -5.89 -18.42
CA ASP A 60 -11.15 -4.48 -18.28
C ASP A 60 -12.39 -3.69 -17.86
N VAL A 61 -12.34 -3.12 -16.66
CA VAL A 61 -13.43 -2.32 -16.08
C VAL A 61 -13.02 -0.86 -16.09
N SER A 62 -13.76 -0.07 -16.87
CA SER A 62 -13.72 1.39 -16.77
C SER A 62 -14.68 1.83 -15.66
N VAL A 63 -14.15 2.39 -14.58
CA VAL A 63 -15.00 2.76 -13.43
C VAL A 63 -15.60 4.15 -13.62
N SER A 64 -16.87 4.31 -13.23
CA SER A 64 -17.53 5.62 -13.12
C SER A 64 -17.09 6.31 -11.82
N PRO A 65 -16.96 7.65 -11.77
CA PRO A 65 -17.14 8.61 -12.86
C PRO A 65 -15.93 8.69 -13.80
N ASN A 66 -16.16 9.00 -15.09
CA ASN A 66 -15.10 9.26 -16.07
C ASN A 66 -14.52 10.67 -15.87
N VAL A 67 -13.63 10.79 -14.89
CA VAL A 67 -13.01 12.05 -14.47
C VAL A 67 -11.55 11.86 -14.10
N SER A 68 -10.78 12.95 -14.07
CA SER A 68 -9.37 12.90 -13.71
C SER A 68 -9.14 12.64 -12.21
N PHE A 69 -8.24 11.69 -11.93
CA PHE A 69 -7.75 11.35 -10.60
C PHE A 69 -6.28 11.72 -10.44
N GLU A 70 -5.91 12.11 -9.22
CA GLU A 70 -4.53 12.43 -8.86
C GLU A 70 -3.78 11.19 -8.38
N SER A 71 -4.44 10.40 -7.53
CA SER A 71 -3.89 9.18 -6.94
C SER A 71 -4.98 8.18 -6.60
N ILE A 72 -4.62 6.90 -6.62
CA ILE A 72 -5.43 5.77 -6.15
C ILE A 72 -4.63 4.94 -5.14
N SER A 73 -5.32 4.27 -4.24
CA SER A 73 -4.75 3.29 -3.31
C SER A 73 -5.76 2.18 -3.02
N GLY A 74 -5.28 0.96 -2.80
CA GLY A 74 -6.07 -0.26 -2.69
C GLY A 74 -5.99 -0.90 -1.31
N GLY A 75 -7.10 -1.50 -0.88
CA GLY A 75 -7.22 -2.27 0.36
C GLY A 75 -7.66 -3.71 0.09
N LYS A 76 -8.45 -4.31 1.00
CA LYS A 76 -8.84 -5.72 0.89
C LYS A 76 -9.76 -6.03 -0.28
N THR A 77 -10.88 -5.34 -0.33
CA THR A 77 -11.97 -5.62 -1.27
C THR A 77 -12.43 -4.36 -1.99
N PHE A 78 -11.71 -3.26 -1.80
CA PHE A 78 -12.02 -1.97 -2.35
C PHE A 78 -10.74 -1.21 -2.63
N PHE A 79 -10.85 -0.18 -3.45
CA PHE A 79 -9.84 0.84 -3.59
C PHE A 79 -10.51 2.20 -3.54
N CYS A 80 -9.72 3.24 -3.30
CA CYS A 80 -10.17 4.62 -3.34
C CYS A 80 -9.29 5.44 -4.26
N GLY A 81 -9.86 6.54 -4.74
CA GLY A 81 -9.24 7.48 -5.66
C GLY A 81 -9.54 8.89 -5.22
N LEU A 82 -8.48 9.69 -5.14
CA LEU A 82 -8.54 11.11 -4.91
C LEU A 82 -8.63 11.82 -6.26
N ARG A 83 -9.69 12.62 -6.47
CA ARG A 83 -9.85 13.36 -7.72
C ARG A 83 -8.74 14.41 -7.86
N SER A 84 -8.41 14.73 -9.11
CA SER A 84 -7.51 15.82 -9.45
C SER A 84 -7.94 17.11 -8.72
N GLY A 85 -7.01 17.74 -8.00
CA GLY A 85 -7.26 18.92 -7.17
C GLY A 85 -7.62 18.61 -5.71
N GLY A 86 -7.81 17.34 -5.35
CA GLY A 86 -7.93 16.92 -3.94
C GLY A 86 -9.28 17.18 -3.26
N PHE A 87 -10.26 17.75 -3.97
CA PHE A 87 -11.54 18.20 -3.37
C PHE A 87 -12.60 17.11 -3.19
N SER A 88 -12.38 15.91 -3.77
CA SER A 88 -13.31 14.79 -3.57
C SER A 88 -12.61 13.44 -3.66
N LEU A 89 -13.12 12.49 -2.88
CA LEU A 89 -12.57 11.15 -2.76
C LEU A 89 -13.70 10.13 -2.97
N HIS A 90 -13.44 9.17 -3.85
CA HIS A 90 -14.37 8.12 -4.24
C HIS A 90 -13.75 6.77 -3.91
N CYS A 91 -14.58 5.81 -3.51
CA CYS A 91 -14.16 4.44 -3.28
C CYS A 91 -15.08 3.48 -4.04
N TRP A 92 -14.52 2.37 -4.50
CA TRP A 92 -15.23 1.35 -5.28
C TRP A 92 -15.05 0.00 -4.62
N ASP A 93 -16.17 -0.71 -4.44
CA ASP A 93 -16.14 -2.09 -3.99
C ASP A 93 -15.95 -3.04 -5.18
N THR A 94 -14.91 -3.84 -5.13
CA THR A 94 -14.53 -4.78 -6.21
C THR A 94 -15.35 -6.07 -6.21
N ARG A 95 -16.16 -6.32 -5.18
CA ARG A 95 -17.13 -7.42 -5.13
C ARG A 95 -18.53 -6.99 -5.59
N ALA A 96 -18.80 -5.69 -5.61
CA ALA A 96 -20.12 -5.13 -5.94
C ALA A 96 -20.08 -4.28 -7.22
N LEU A 97 -19.55 -4.86 -8.31
CA LEU A 97 -19.55 -4.29 -9.66
C LEU A 97 -18.97 -2.87 -9.77
N PHE A 98 -18.03 -2.50 -8.90
CA PHE A 98 -17.37 -1.19 -8.94
C PHE A 98 -18.36 -0.02 -8.88
N ASN A 99 -19.38 -0.11 -8.02
CA ASN A 99 -20.26 1.03 -7.76
C ASN A 99 -19.50 2.14 -7.00
N PRO A 100 -19.40 3.37 -7.54
CA PRO A 100 -18.69 4.46 -6.87
C PRO A 100 -19.45 4.96 -5.65
N LYS A 101 -18.75 5.09 -4.53
CA LYS A 101 -19.23 5.82 -3.35
C LYS A 101 -18.32 7.01 -3.08
N ARG A 102 -18.85 8.22 -3.16
CA ARG A 102 -18.16 9.43 -2.70
C ARG A 102 -18.20 9.47 -1.18
N ILE A 103 -17.03 9.56 -0.55
CA ILE A 103 -16.92 9.63 0.92
C ILE A 103 -16.35 10.96 1.41
N TYR A 104 -15.85 11.79 0.50
CA TYR A 104 -15.42 13.15 0.79
C TYR A 104 -15.79 14.10 -0.34
N LEU A 105 -16.28 15.28 0.03
CA LEU A 105 -16.46 16.43 -0.83
C LEU A 105 -16.29 17.70 -0.01
N ASN A 106 -15.28 18.49 -0.31
CA ASN A 106 -15.12 19.83 0.25
C ASN A 106 -14.37 20.68 -0.78
N TYR A 107 -14.92 21.84 -1.13
CA TYR A 107 -14.32 22.73 -2.12
C TYR A 107 -13.28 23.70 -1.52
N ASN A 108 -13.24 23.81 -0.19
CA ASN A 108 -12.34 24.72 0.52
C ASN A 108 -11.14 24.00 1.13
N VAL A 109 -11.24 22.68 1.32
CA VAL A 109 -10.20 21.84 1.90
C VAL A 109 -9.85 20.77 0.88
N SER A 110 -8.64 20.83 0.33
CA SER A 110 -8.12 19.78 -0.55
C SER A 110 -7.31 18.76 0.26
N LEU A 111 -7.39 17.51 -0.19
CA LEU A 111 -6.66 16.39 0.38
C LEU A 111 -5.48 15.99 -0.50
N THR A 112 -4.53 15.26 0.08
CA THR A 112 -3.38 14.61 -0.55
C THR A 112 -2.96 13.38 0.29
N ASP A 113 -1.90 12.68 -0.11
CA ASP A 113 -1.37 11.48 0.57
C ASP A 113 -2.45 10.44 0.92
N LEU A 114 -3.32 10.12 -0.05
CA LEU A 114 -4.34 9.09 0.09
C LEU A 114 -3.72 7.73 0.45
N THR A 115 -4.14 7.14 1.57
CA THR A 115 -3.73 5.82 2.01
C THR A 115 -4.95 4.96 2.32
N VAL A 116 -4.94 3.70 1.91
CA VAL A 116 -6.07 2.79 2.07
C VAL A 116 -5.62 1.58 2.85
N GLY A 117 -6.22 1.43 4.03
CA GLY A 117 -6.23 0.33 5.00
C GLY A 117 -6.75 -1.01 4.49
N VAL A 118 -6.80 -2.03 5.36
CA VAL A 118 -7.61 -3.24 5.08
C VAL A 118 -9.06 -2.85 4.82
N ASP A 119 -9.58 -2.00 5.70
CA ASP A 119 -10.99 -1.64 5.80
C ASP A 119 -11.21 -0.14 5.99
N HIS A 120 -10.18 0.63 6.36
CA HIS A 120 -10.25 2.09 6.49
C HIS A 120 -9.54 2.83 5.35
N VAL A 121 -9.75 4.14 5.28
CA VAL A 121 -9.08 5.04 4.34
C VAL A 121 -8.74 6.33 5.05
N CYS A 122 -7.52 6.83 4.84
CA CYS A 122 -7.12 8.12 5.35
C CYS A 122 -6.52 8.98 4.23
N ALA A 123 -6.60 10.28 4.41
CA ALA A 123 -5.93 11.26 3.56
C ALA A 123 -5.53 12.44 4.44
N ARG A 124 -4.62 13.27 3.94
CA ARG A 124 -4.13 14.44 4.65
C ARG A 124 -4.58 15.72 3.97
N GLU A 125 -5.01 16.71 4.74
CA GLU A 125 -5.28 18.05 4.24
C GLU A 125 -3.98 18.71 3.74
N VAL A 126 -4.03 19.30 2.53
CA VAL A 126 -2.87 19.92 1.89
C VAL A 126 -2.34 21.09 2.72
N SER A 127 -3.22 21.98 3.17
CA SER A 127 -2.86 23.24 3.84
C SER A 127 -2.48 23.07 5.30
N SER A 128 -3.21 22.24 6.05
CA SER A 128 -3.07 22.11 7.51
C SER A 128 -2.17 20.96 7.93
N GLY A 129 -2.03 19.93 7.07
CA GLY A 129 -1.36 18.68 7.43
C GLY A 129 -2.19 17.74 8.31
N ILE A 130 -3.45 18.09 8.61
CA ILE A 130 -4.34 17.27 9.44
C ILE A 130 -4.71 16.00 8.67
N ALA A 131 -4.61 14.84 9.33
CA ALA A 131 -5.08 13.58 8.77
C ALA A 131 -6.57 13.37 9.05
N ARG A 132 -7.32 13.03 8.01
CA ARG A 132 -8.75 12.69 8.07
C ARG A 132 -8.90 11.23 7.63
N CYS A 133 -9.65 10.46 8.40
CA CYS A 133 -9.92 9.07 8.13
C CYS A 133 -11.42 8.80 8.04
N TRP A 134 -11.77 7.84 7.19
CA TRP A 134 -13.13 7.38 6.95
C TRP A 134 -13.12 5.88 6.81
N ARG A 135 -14.31 5.28 6.92
CA ARG A 135 -14.54 3.83 6.82
C ARG A 135 -13.78 3.08 7.92
N GLY A 136 -14.33 1.99 8.42
CA GLY A 136 -13.68 1.23 9.47
C GLY A 136 -14.40 -0.08 9.70
N ASN A 137 -13.99 -0.79 10.74
CA ASN A 137 -14.43 -2.15 10.96
C ASN A 137 -15.93 -2.21 11.34
N ARG A 138 -16.67 -3.14 10.74
CA ARG A 138 -18.08 -3.44 11.04
C ARG A 138 -19.03 -2.22 10.98
N GLY A 139 -18.74 -1.25 10.12
CA GLY A 139 -19.58 -0.06 9.94
C GLY A 139 -19.27 1.09 10.90
N SER A 140 -18.36 0.90 11.86
CA SER A 140 -17.82 2.00 12.66
C SER A 140 -16.84 2.84 11.84
N PRO A 141 -16.88 4.19 11.90
CA PRO A 141 -15.85 5.03 11.32
C PRO A 141 -14.48 4.79 11.98
N PHE A 142 -13.40 4.78 11.19
CA PHE A 142 -12.05 4.79 11.74
C PHE A 142 -11.70 6.19 12.27
N SER A 143 -11.28 6.25 13.53
CA SER A 143 -10.95 7.51 14.20
C SER A 143 -9.78 8.23 13.54
N SER A 144 -9.95 9.52 13.29
CA SER A 144 -8.86 10.40 12.89
C SER A 144 -8.00 10.77 14.12
N PRO A 145 -6.69 11.00 13.97
CA PRO A 145 -5.89 11.55 15.06
C PRO A 145 -6.37 12.98 15.36
N GLY A 146 -6.08 13.49 16.56
CA GLY A 146 -6.51 14.84 16.93
C GLY A 146 -5.91 15.92 16.02
N ASP A 147 -6.68 16.97 15.73
CA ASP A 147 -6.33 18.05 14.80
C ASP A 147 -5.06 18.85 15.20
N GLY A 148 -4.56 18.67 16.43
CA GLY A 148 -3.25 19.19 16.87
C GLY A 148 -2.05 18.48 16.24
N LEU A 149 -2.23 17.28 15.68
CA LEU A 149 -1.19 16.51 15.01
C LEU A 149 -1.19 16.82 13.51
N LYS A 150 -0.06 17.36 13.04
CA LYS A 150 0.13 17.75 11.64
C LYS A 150 1.19 16.88 11.00
N PHE A 151 0.82 16.23 9.91
CA PHE A 151 1.64 15.22 9.24
C PHE A 151 2.21 15.76 7.93
N SER A 152 3.36 15.23 7.53
CA SER A 152 3.96 15.48 6.21
C SER A 152 3.71 14.32 5.25
N LYS A 153 3.57 13.11 5.80
CA LYS A 153 3.26 11.86 5.10
C LYS A 153 2.45 10.95 6.01
N ILE A 154 1.59 10.12 5.41
CA ILE A 154 0.81 9.11 6.11
C ILE A 154 0.79 7.80 5.31
N THR A 155 0.60 6.69 6.02
CA THR A 155 0.43 5.33 5.48
C THR A 155 -0.51 4.54 6.38
N SER A 156 -1.12 3.47 5.87
CA SER A 156 -2.12 2.66 6.57
C SER A 156 -1.74 1.21 6.48
N GLY A 157 -1.89 0.48 7.58
CA GLY A 157 -1.76 -0.96 7.67
C GLY A 157 -3.07 -1.60 8.13
N ASN A 158 -3.00 -2.75 8.79
CA ASN A 158 -4.17 -3.50 9.21
C ASN A 158 -4.73 -2.97 10.53
N GLY A 159 -5.77 -2.14 10.42
CA GLY A 159 -6.40 -1.50 11.55
C GLY A 159 -5.57 -0.40 12.22
N PHE A 160 -4.52 0.06 11.55
CA PHE A 160 -3.73 1.21 11.99
C PHE A 160 -3.36 2.13 10.82
N SER A 161 -3.00 3.36 11.15
CA SER A 161 -2.32 4.30 10.28
C SER A 161 -1.15 4.92 11.04
N CYS A 162 -0.11 5.29 10.30
CA CYS A 162 1.05 5.99 10.83
C CYS A 162 1.35 7.21 9.97
N GLY A 163 1.94 8.22 10.57
CA GLY A 163 2.33 9.43 9.87
C GLY A 163 3.59 10.05 10.44
N ILE A 164 4.30 10.79 9.60
CA ILE A 164 5.49 11.55 9.96
C ILE A 164 5.05 12.96 10.35
N LEU A 165 5.28 13.38 11.59
CA LEU A 165 4.97 14.73 12.04
C LEU A 165 5.81 15.78 11.30
N MET A 166 5.17 16.88 10.88
CA MET A 166 5.84 17.97 10.15
C MET A 166 6.92 18.66 10.98
N ASN A 167 6.69 18.82 12.29
CA ASN A 167 7.55 19.61 13.16
C ASN A 167 8.82 18.90 13.62
N SER A 168 8.78 17.57 13.72
CA SER A 168 9.82 16.77 14.38
C SER A 168 10.32 15.61 13.53
N CYS A 169 9.65 15.32 12.41
CA CYS A 169 9.89 14.16 11.56
C CYS A 169 9.77 12.81 12.29
N LYS A 170 9.17 12.79 13.48
CA LYS A 170 8.91 11.56 14.25
C LYS A 170 7.66 10.86 13.72
N VAL A 171 7.61 9.55 13.93
CA VAL A 171 6.44 8.73 13.58
C VAL A 171 5.43 8.77 14.72
N VAL A 172 4.17 9.03 14.37
CA VAL A 172 3.02 8.83 15.26
C VAL A 172 2.05 7.89 14.57
N CYS A 173 1.56 6.91 15.31
CA CYS A 173 0.62 5.90 14.81
C CYS A 173 -0.68 5.95 15.62
N TRP A 174 -1.78 5.64 14.95
CA TRP A 174 -3.11 5.59 15.53
C TRP A 174 -3.91 4.45 14.91
N GLY A 175 -4.92 3.98 15.62
CA GLY A 175 -5.74 2.86 15.20
C GLY A 175 -6.44 2.22 16.38
N TYR A 176 -7.17 1.15 16.12
CA TYR A 176 -7.87 0.38 17.15
C TYR A 176 -7.09 -0.88 17.57
N ASN A 177 -5.98 -1.18 16.91
CA ASN A 177 -5.11 -2.31 17.22
C ASN A 177 -3.90 -1.85 18.03
N GLU A 178 -3.47 -2.64 19.01
CA GLU A 178 -2.29 -2.36 19.86
C GLU A 178 -0.99 -2.24 19.05
N ILE A 179 -0.96 -2.84 17.85
CA ILE A 179 0.17 -2.75 16.92
C ILE A 179 0.56 -1.31 16.58
N SER A 180 -0.39 -0.36 16.59
CA SER A 180 -0.05 1.06 16.35
C SER A 180 0.84 1.61 17.46
N VAL A 181 0.58 1.25 18.71
CA VAL A 181 1.37 1.68 19.87
C VAL A 181 2.75 1.04 19.84
N GLU A 182 2.81 -0.24 19.50
CA GLU A 182 4.06 -0.97 19.33
C GLU A 182 4.94 -0.33 18.24
N ILE A 183 4.41 -0.17 17.02
CA ILE A 183 5.14 0.45 15.90
C ILE A 183 5.68 1.81 16.29
N GLN A 184 4.84 2.69 16.85
CA GLN A 184 5.25 4.03 17.29
C GLN A 184 6.39 3.97 18.32
N THR A 185 6.26 3.11 19.32
CA THR A 185 7.26 2.96 20.39
C THR A 185 8.60 2.48 19.83
N GLN A 186 8.59 1.50 18.93
CA GLN A 186 9.80 0.96 18.33
C GLN A 186 10.49 1.94 17.36
N PHE A 187 9.74 2.85 16.72
CA PHE A 187 10.35 3.99 15.99
C PHE A 187 11.00 4.99 16.94
N GLY A 188 10.41 5.23 18.11
CA GLY A 188 10.96 6.10 19.14
C GLY A 188 11.27 7.50 18.61
N ASN A 189 12.55 7.88 18.65
CA ASN A 189 13.03 9.19 18.21
C ASN A 189 13.62 9.20 16.78
N LEU A 190 13.45 8.13 16.01
CA LEU A 190 13.92 8.10 14.62
C LEU A 190 13.25 9.19 13.78
N SER A 191 14.08 9.96 13.08
CA SER A 191 13.64 10.99 12.15
C SER A 191 13.46 10.39 10.76
N MET A 192 12.21 10.36 10.29
CA MET A 192 11.80 9.67 9.07
C MET A 192 11.57 10.65 7.91
N SER A 193 11.80 10.17 6.69
CA SER A 193 11.53 10.91 5.44
C SER A 193 10.35 10.33 4.65
N ASN A 194 10.12 9.02 4.75
CA ASN A 194 8.99 8.34 4.14
C ASN A 194 8.60 7.10 4.98
N LEU A 195 7.35 6.64 4.83
CA LEU A 195 6.80 5.44 5.43
C LEU A 195 5.97 4.67 4.40
N VAL A 196 6.04 3.35 4.48
CA VAL A 196 5.16 2.40 3.80
C VAL A 196 4.75 1.33 4.80
N ALA A 197 3.44 1.14 4.96
CA ALA A 197 2.91 0.09 5.81
C ALA A 197 2.80 -1.23 5.04
N GLY A 198 3.11 -2.32 5.73
CA GLY A 198 2.66 -3.66 5.39
C GLY A 198 1.40 -4.01 6.17
N ASP A 199 1.20 -5.29 6.47
CA ASP A 199 0.07 -5.69 7.30
C ASP A 199 0.18 -5.16 8.73
N SER A 200 1.30 -5.48 9.37
CA SER A 200 1.54 -5.37 10.82
C SER A 200 2.87 -4.69 11.14
N HIS A 201 3.54 -4.15 10.13
CA HIS A 201 4.79 -3.41 10.25
C HIS A 201 4.77 -2.19 9.34
N VAL A 202 5.67 -1.25 9.61
CA VAL A 202 5.91 -0.07 8.80
C VAL A 202 7.40 0.00 8.51
N CYS A 203 7.71 0.07 7.22
CA CYS A 203 9.05 0.32 6.72
C CYS A 203 9.16 1.77 6.24
N GLY A 204 10.38 2.27 6.13
CA GLY A 204 10.60 3.62 5.63
C GLY A 204 12.07 3.97 5.56
N LEU A 205 12.33 5.16 5.03
CA LEU A 205 13.68 5.73 5.02
C LEU A 205 13.79 6.77 6.14
N THR A 206 14.89 6.75 6.88
CA THR A 206 15.24 7.85 7.76
C THR A 206 15.54 9.13 6.95
N LYS A 207 15.66 10.28 7.61
CA LYS A 207 16.18 11.51 6.97
C LYS A 207 17.62 11.36 6.48
N THR A 208 18.39 10.46 7.09
CA THR A 208 19.74 10.08 6.66
C THR A 208 19.73 9.02 5.54
N GLY A 209 18.56 8.60 5.06
CA GLY A 209 18.42 7.72 3.90
C GLY A 209 18.54 6.23 4.17
N PHE A 210 18.60 5.79 5.44
CA PHE A 210 18.69 4.37 5.79
C PHE A 210 17.30 3.73 5.87
N LEU A 211 17.18 2.51 5.34
CA LEU A 211 15.97 1.71 5.43
C LEU A 211 15.80 1.13 6.85
N VAL A 212 14.63 1.35 7.43
CA VAL A 212 14.26 0.80 8.75
C VAL A 212 12.83 0.26 8.69
N CYS A 213 12.56 -0.84 9.38
CA CYS A 213 11.22 -1.40 9.56
C CYS A 213 10.94 -1.61 11.06
N LYS A 214 9.71 -1.32 11.48
CA LYS A 214 9.23 -1.43 12.87
C LYS A 214 7.83 -2.03 12.90
N GLY A 215 7.47 -2.71 13.99
CA GLY A 215 6.21 -3.44 14.18
C GLY A 215 6.45 -4.93 14.37
N THR A 216 5.60 -5.76 13.78
CA THR A 216 5.71 -7.22 13.81
C THR A 216 5.72 -7.82 12.41
N GLY A 217 6.40 -8.95 12.24
CA GLY A 217 6.56 -9.62 10.96
C GLY A 217 7.99 -9.50 10.42
N GLN A 218 8.15 -9.18 9.14
CA GLN A 218 9.47 -9.12 8.52
C GLN A 218 10.13 -7.74 8.74
N LEU A 219 11.08 -7.69 9.67
CA LEU A 219 11.84 -6.50 10.05
C LEU A 219 13.31 -6.57 9.62
N ASP A 220 13.78 -7.73 9.17
CA ASP A 220 15.16 -7.98 8.75
C ASP A 220 15.40 -7.40 7.36
N VAL A 221 15.65 -6.09 7.35
CA VAL A 221 15.97 -5.34 6.14
C VAL A 221 17.40 -5.63 5.67
N PRO A 222 17.66 -5.60 4.35
CA PRO A 222 19.01 -5.79 3.83
C PRO A 222 19.91 -4.65 4.31
N THR A 223 21.16 -5.00 4.65
CA THR A 223 22.21 -4.01 4.87
C THR A 223 22.37 -3.20 3.59
N SER A 224 22.18 -1.89 3.70
CA SER A 224 22.16 -0.98 2.57
C SER A 224 22.87 0.33 2.90
N SER A 225 23.39 0.96 1.87
CA SER A 225 23.95 2.31 1.95
C SER A 225 22.85 3.36 2.09
N ALA A 226 23.18 4.51 2.65
CA ALA A 226 22.26 5.64 2.73
C ALA A 226 21.75 6.00 1.32
N PHE A 227 20.43 6.20 1.19
CA PHE A 227 19.75 6.57 -0.05
C PHE A 227 19.83 5.53 -1.18
N GLU A 228 20.13 4.28 -0.86
CA GLU A 228 20.16 3.18 -1.83
C GLU A 228 18.81 2.95 -2.52
N PHE A 229 17.72 3.13 -1.77
CA PHE A 229 16.35 2.94 -2.29
C PHE A 229 15.67 4.27 -2.62
N SER A 230 14.95 4.31 -3.74
CA SER A 230 14.13 5.46 -4.16
C SER A 230 12.62 5.25 -4.05
N GLY A 231 12.19 4.00 -3.85
CA GLY A 231 10.80 3.62 -3.64
C GLY A 231 10.74 2.35 -2.80
N LEU A 232 9.71 2.21 -1.98
CA LEU A 232 9.54 1.07 -1.08
C LEU A 232 8.10 0.57 -1.16
N THR A 233 7.91 -0.70 -0.84
CA THR A 233 6.59 -1.26 -0.58
C THR A 233 6.70 -2.44 0.40
N SER A 234 5.63 -2.70 1.14
CA SER A 234 5.60 -3.73 2.18
C SER A 234 4.35 -4.59 2.03
N GLY A 235 4.56 -5.90 2.00
CA GLY A 235 3.52 -6.92 1.98
C GLY A 235 3.17 -7.43 3.38
N ARG A 236 2.63 -8.64 3.47
CA ARG A 236 2.39 -9.33 4.75
C ARG A 236 3.67 -9.70 5.49
N GLY A 237 4.62 -10.30 4.77
CA GLY A 237 5.85 -10.88 5.34
C GLY A 237 7.10 -10.58 4.52
N PHE A 238 7.02 -9.59 3.63
CA PHE A 238 8.12 -9.17 2.78
C PHE A 238 8.10 -7.65 2.62
N GLY A 239 9.26 -7.11 2.27
CA GLY A 239 9.38 -5.74 1.76
C GLY A 239 10.18 -5.74 0.47
N CYS A 240 9.96 -4.74 -0.36
CA CYS A 240 10.72 -4.53 -1.58
C CYS A 240 11.10 -3.06 -1.73
N GLY A 241 12.26 -2.82 -2.34
CA GLY A 241 12.75 -1.49 -2.65
C GLY A 241 13.24 -1.37 -4.09
N ILE A 242 13.01 -0.22 -4.70
CA ILE A 242 13.58 0.15 -5.99
C ILE A 242 14.97 0.74 -5.72
N GLN A 243 16.01 0.08 -6.21
CA GLN A 243 17.39 0.56 -6.15
C GLN A 243 17.54 1.82 -7.00
N ARG A 244 18.05 2.90 -6.40
CA ARG A 244 18.16 4.22 -7.02
C ARG A 244 19.11 4.23 -8.21
N ARG A 245 20.14 3.38 -8.20
CA ARG A 245 21.22 3.35 -9.19
C ARG A 245 20.76 2.88 -10.58
N ASN A 246 19.80 1.97 -10.64
CA ASN A 246 19.43 1.25 -11.87
C ASN A 246 17.92 0.98 -11.99
N GLY A 247 17.12 1.36 -10.98
CA GLY A 247 15.68 1.12 -10.96
C GLY A 247 15.29 -0.34 -10.74
N LEU A 248 16.24 -1.24 -10.46
CA LEU A 248 15.94 -2.66 -10.20
C LEU A 248 15.27 -2.83 -8.84
N VAL A 249 14.46 -3.88 -8.70
CA VAL A 249 13.78 -4.20 -7.44
C VAL A 249 14.61 -5.21 -6.65
N GLN A 250 14.78 -4.95 -5.36
CA GLN A 250 15.31 -5.88 -4.39
C GLN A 250 14.25 -6.14 -3.33
N CYS A 251 13.80 -7.39 -3.22
CA CYS A 251 12.91 -7.84 -2.17
C CYS A 251 13.64 -8.64 -1.10
N TRP A 252 13.13 -8.56 0.12
CA TRP A 252 13.56 -9.33 1.28
C TRP A 252 12.33 -9.89 2.00
N GLY A 253 12.53 -10.97 2.75
CA GLY A 253 11.46 -11.63 3.49
C GLY A 253 10.94 -12.90 2.85
N SER A 254 9.74 -13.30 3.27
CA SER A 254 9.14 -14.55 2.85
C SER A 254 8.57 -14.47 1.44
N GLY A 255 8.65 -15.58 0.72
CA GLY A 255 8.12 -15.73 -0.64
C GLY A 255 9.16 -15.52 -1.74
N ASP A 256 8.82 -15.99 -2.93
CA ASP A 256 9.68 -15.96 -4.11
C ASP A 256 9.46 -14.65 -4.90
N ASN A 257 9.70 -13.52 -4.22
CA ASN A 257 9.37 -12.18 -4.72
C ASN A 257 10.49 -11.54 -5.56
N ASN A 258 11.67 -12.19 -5.67
CA ASN A 258 12.82 -11.74 -6.47
C ASN A 258 12.83 -12.35 -7.90
N ARG A 259 11.65 -12.65 -8.46
CA ARG A 259 11.51 -13.29 -9.78
C ARG A 259 11.82 -12.37 -10.95
N VAL A 260 11.53 -11.08 -10.83
CA VAL A 260 11.75 -10.12 -11.91
C VAL A 260 13.20 -9.62 -11.86
N LYS A 261 14.01 -10.09 -12.81
CA LYS A 261 15.39 -9.66 -13.01
C LYS A 261 15.48 -8.74 -14.23
N ASP A 262 16.42 -7.81 -14.22
CA ASP A 262 16.77 -6.94 -15.35
C ASP A 262 15.61 -6.07 -15.89
N VAL A 263 14.64 -5.73 -15.04
CA VAL A 263 13.58 -4.77 -15.34
C VAL A 263 13.62 -3.62 -14.34
N SER A 264 13.69 -2.40 -14.86
CA SER A 264 13.68 -1.17 -14.06
C SER A 264 12.25 -0.63 -13.87
N PHE A 265 11.97 -0.13 -12.67
CA PHE A 265 10.65 0.35 -12.27
C PHE A 265 10.65 1.79 -11.78
N GLU A 266 9.60 2.54 -12.15
CA GLU A 266 9.31 3.88 -11.62
C GLU A 266 8.68 3.82 -10.24
N THR A 267 7.75 2.88 -10.05
CA THR A 267 7.03 2.66 -8.79
C THR A 267 6.64 1.20 -8.65
N ILE A 268 6.57 0.75 -7.40
CA ILE A 268 6.09 -0.58 -7.03
C ILE A 268 5.01 -0.44 -5.95
N VAL A 269 4.03 -1.33 -6.00
CA VAL A 269 2.94 -1.43 -5.03
C VAL A 269 2.75 -2.89 -4.67
N ALA A 270 2.77 -3.18 -3.38
CA ALA A 270 2.53 -4.51 -2.85
C ALA A 270 1.03 -4.71 -2.65
N GLY A 271 0.54 -5.80 -3.20
CA GLY A 271 -0.52 -6.54 -2.56
C GLY A 271 0.07 -7.41 -1.47
N LEU A 272 -0.75 -8.35 -1.03
CA LEU A 272 -0.46 -9.15 0.16
C LEU A 272 0.79 -10.01 0.08
N ASP A 273 0.79 -10.79 -0.99
CA ASP A 273 1.70 -11.89 -1.30
C ASP A 273 2.19 -11.74 -2.75
N PHE A 274 2.01 -10.55 -3.33
CA PHE A 274 2.39 -10.21 -4.69
C PHE A 274 2.67 -8.71 -4.80
N ILE A 275 3.40 -8.35 -5.84
CA ILE A 275 3.82 -6.99 -6.14
C ILE A 275 3.38 -6.67 -7.57
N CYS A 276 3.01 -5.42 -7.80
CA CYS A 276 2.87 -4.85 -9.14
C CYS A 276 3.79 -3.65 -9.27
N GLY A 277 4.44 -3.48 -10.41
CA GLY A 277 5.34 -2.37 -10.68
C GLY A 277 5.09 -1.74 -12.04
N LEU A 278 5.26 -0.42 -12.11
CA LEU A 278 5.24 0.37 -13.34
C LEU A 278 6.65 0.44 -13.91
N THR A 279 6.87 -0.07 -15.13
CA THR A 279 8.19 -0.11 -15.77
C THR A 279 8.66 1.27 -16.23
N THR A 280 9.96 1.54 -16.14
CA THR A 280 10.56 2.81 -16.65
C THR A 280 10.53 2.89 -18.18
N ARG A 281 10.67 1.74 -18.87
CA ARG A 281 10.86 1.72 -20.33
C ARG A 281 9.65 2.21 -21.12
N ASN A 282 8.45 1.78 -20.72
CA ASN A 282 7.21 2.01 -21.47
C ASN A 282 6.00 2.28 -20.58
N LEU A 283 6.18 2.42 -19.26
CA LEU A 283 5.11 2.69 -18.30
C LEU A 283 3.99 1.62 -18.35
N THR A 284 4.39 0.37 -18.55
CA THR A 284 3.48 -0.80 -18.43
C THR A 284 3.55 -1.37 -17.03
N ILE A 285 2.49 -2.07 -16.62
CA ILE A 285 2.45 -2.72 -15.31
C ILE A 285 2.88 -4.18 -15.45
N ILE A 286 3.75 -4.64 -14.56
CA ILE A 286 4.10 -6.05 -14.39
C ILE A 286 3.74 -6.45 -12.96
N CYS A 287 3.06 -7.58 -12.79
CA CYS A 287 2.74 -8.13 -11.47
C CYS A 287 3.34 -9.53 -11.30
N TRP A 288 3.85 -9.82 -10.10
CA TRP A 288 4.50 -11.10 -9.77
C TRP A 288 4.32 -11.47 -8.29
N GLY A 289 4.43 -12.76 -7.97
CA GLY A 289 4.30 -13.29 -6.61
C GLY A 289 3.33 -14.48 -6.53
N ASN A 290 3.07 -14.96 -5.31
CA ASN A 290 2.36 -16.23 -5.06
C ASN A 290 0.89 -16.22 -5.50
N ALA A 291 0.27 -15.05 -5.60
CA ALA A 291 -1.12 -14.90 -6.07
C ALA A 291 -1.29 -15.13 -7.59
N PHE A 292 -0.19 -15.27 -8.33
CA PHE A 292 -0.17 -15.56 -9.76
C PHE A 292 0.48 -16.92 -9.98
N THR A 293 -0.35 -17.98 -10.02
CA THR A 293 0.09 -19.35 -10.33
C THR A 293 0.35 -19.50 -11.82
N SER A 294 1.41 -18.86 -12.31
CA SER A 294 2.16 -19.18 -13.53
C SER A 294 2.99 -17.95 -13.94
N ASP A 295 4.17 -18.20 -14.50
CA ASP A 295 4.97 -17.24 -15.29
C ASP A 295 4.26 -16.86 -16.59
N VAL A 296 2.95 -16.65 -16.52
CA VAL A 296 2.20 -16.02 -17.58
C VAL A 296 2.59 -14.55 -17.47
N PRO A 297 3.33 -13.98 -18.44
CA PRO A 297 3.19 -12.56 -18.67
C PRO A 297 1.70 -12.38 -18.84
N VAL A 298 1.03 -11.83 -17.81
CA VAL A 298 -0.42 -11.57 -17.82
C VAL A 298 -0.68 -11.07 -19.23
N PRO A 299 -1.45 -11.81 -20.07
CA PRO A 299 -1.61 -11.42 -21.45
C PRO A 299 -2.22 -10.05 -21.34
N MET A 300 -1.35 -9.10 -21.60
CA MET A 300 -1.53 -7.68 -21.61
C MET A 300 -2.89 -7.22 -21.08
N ALA A 301 -2.94 -6.83 -19.81
CA ALA A 301 -3.21 -5.41 -19.64
C ALA A 301 -1.87 -4.69 -19.88
N THR A 302 -1.43 -4.62 -21.14
CA THR A 302 -1.15 -3.28 -21.60
C THR A 302 -2.45 -2.57 -21.30
N PHE A 303 -2.47 -1.79 -20.22
CA PHE A 303 -3.03 -0.48 -20.39
C PHE A 303 -2.30 0.04 -21.63
N VAL A 304 -2.91 -0.15 -22.81
CA VAL A 304 -2.37 0.31 -24.09
C VAL A 304 -2.11 1.81 -24.00
N ASN A 305 -2.75 2.45 -23.01
CA ASN A 305 -2.46 3.77 -22.53
C ASN A 305 -1.49 3.75 -21.33
N ARG A 306 -0.37 4.45 -21.49
CA ARG A 306 0.63 4.68 -20.45
C ARG A 306 -0.03 5.10 -19.13
N VAL A 307 0.36 4.49 -18.01
CA VAL A 307 -0.07 4.91 -16.68
C VAL A 307 0.82 6.06 -16.22
N LYS A 308 0.23 7.01 -15.50
CA LYS A 308 0.95 8.20 -15.02
C LYS A 308 2.09 7.76 -14.06
N PRO A 309 3.30 8.32 -14.12
CA PRO A 309 4.31 8.07 -13.08
C PRO A 309 3.86 8.69 -11.75
N SER A 310 4.25 8.07 -10.63
CA SER A 310 3.99 8.63 -9.31
C SER A 310 4.69 9.99 -9.17
N PHE A 311 3.95 11.05 -8.83
CA PHE A 311 4.57 12.33 -8.52
C PHE A 311 5.45 12.17 -7.28
N ARG A 312 6.77 12.08 -7.48
CA ARG A 312 7.71 12.29 -6.38
C ARG A 312 7.39 13.66 -5.78
N SER A 313 7.12 13.73 -4.48
CA SER A 313 7.04 15.02 -3.80
C SER A 313 8.37 15.73 -4.05
N LEU A 314 8.34 16.77 -4.87
CA LEU A 314 9.46 17.68 -5.08
C LEU A 314 9.88 18.16 -3.69
N SER A 315 11.03 17.68 -3.23
CA SER A 315 11.79 18.35 -2.19
C SER A 315 12.21 19.68 -2.79
N ARG A 316 11.69 20.76 -2.24
CA ARG A 316 12.46 22.01 -2.13
C ARG A 316 13.19 21.97 -0.80
#